data_AF-A0AAW6U8I1-F1
#
_entry.id   AF-A0AAW6U8I1-F1
#
_cell.length_a   1.000
_cell.length_b   1.000
_cell.length_c   1.000
_cell.angle_alpha   90.00
_cell.angle_beta   90.00
_cell.angle_gamma   90.00
#
_symmetry.space_group_name_H-M   'P 1'
#
loop_
_entity.id
_entity.type
_entity.pdbx_description
1 polymer ?
#
loop_
_entity_poly.entity_id
_entity_poly.type
_entity_poly.pdbx_seq_one_letter_code
_entity_poly.pdbx_strand_id
1 'polypeptide(L)'
;MNIPLYYLRHYQSIEKTFWTSICEHSIQIAQHTICYLTPLNSPAFNFIYLQPDSTSHAFMQAHNLFVSQKKNHTLVIPEEMLQQVVTEAESLGYKRDSVTTAMALTLVKQNEVELPDNQVDIVLANHDLSLWAKPLVSAFYLSEEHDQVIQEYVRYHEDALQQGAPQFHLVLLVNGEPATSMTVTIEGTLARFDDIGTEPSH
;
A
#
# COMPACT_ATOMS: atom_id res chain seq x y z
N MET A 1 -14.18 12.28 11.17
CA MET A 1 -13.16 12.85 12.08
C MET A 1 -12.23 13.67 11.20
N ASN A 2 -12.13 14.99 11.37
CA ASN A 2 -11.29 15.81 10.50
C ASN A 2 -9.81 15.56 10.82
N ILE A 3 -9.17 14.70 10.03
CA ILE A 3 -7.72 14.61 10.00
C ILE A 3 -7.21 16.01 9.62
N PRO A 4 -6.38 16.67 10.45
CA PRO A 4 -5.85 17.98 10.10
C PRO A 4 -5.20 17.95 8.70
N LEU A 5 -5.45 18.95 7.86
CA LEU A 5 -4.92 19.10 6.49
C LEU A 5 -3.42 18.77 6.38
N TYR A 6 -2.66 19.05 7.45
CA TYR A 6 -1.27 18.65 7.61
C TYR A 6 -1.05 17.14 7.39
N TYR A 7 -1.76 16.29 8.12
CA TYR A 7 -1.62 14.84 8.02
C TYR A 7 -2.12 14.30 6.69
N LEU A 8 -3.14 14.91 6.09
CA LEU A 8 -3.66 14.49 4.79
C LEU A 8 -2.62 14.68 3.67
N ARG A 9 -1.96 15.84 3.63
CA ARG A 9 -0.90 16.11 2.63
C ARG A 9 0.30 15.19 2.84
N HIS A 10 0.69 14.95 4.08
CA HIS A 10 1.80 14.05 4.40
C HIS A 10 1.48 12.60 4.05
N TYR A 11 0.27 12.15 4.36
CA TYR A 11 -0.23 10.84 3.93
C TYR A 11 -0.18 10.73 2.40
N GLN A 12 -0.75 11.68 1.66
CA GLN A 12 -0.75 11.64 0.18
C GLN A 12 0.66 11.64 -0.43
N SER A 13 1.60 12.38 0.18
CA SER A 13 2.99 12.45 -0.27
C SER A 13 3.69 11.10 -0.08
N ILE A 14 3.63 10.53 1.13
CA ILE A 14 4.30 9.27 1.42
C ILE A 14 3.63 8.06 0.76
N GLU A 15 2.31 8.11 0.57
CA GLU A 15 1.55 7.12 -0.21
C GLU A 15 2.01 7.13 -1.67
N LYS A 16 2.18 8.33 -2.26
CA LYS A 16 2.75 8.47 -3.61
C LYS A 16 4.18 7.93 -3.69
N THR A 17 5.03 8.26 -2.72
CA THR A 17 6.40 7.75 -2.67
C THR A 17 6.44 6.22 -2.60
N PHE A 18 5.60 5.59 -1.78
CA PHE A 18 5.50 4.14 -1.74
C PHE A 18 5.04 3.53 -3.08
N TRP A 19 3.89 3.96 -3.59
CA TRP A 19 3.31 3.33 -4.78
C TRP A 19 4.10 3.61 -6.05
N THR A 20 4.69 4.80 -6.20
CA THR A 20 5.58 5.09 -7.34
C THR A 20 6.82 4.19 -7.33
N SER A 21 7.30 3.74 -6.16
CA SER A 21 8.45 2.84 -6.07
C SER A 21 8.15 1.40 -6.50
N ILE A 22 6.93 0.89 -6.27
CA ILE A 22 6.59 -0.52 -6.55
C ILE A 22 5.71 -0.74 -7.79
N CYS A 23 5.16 0.33 -8.37
CA CYS A 23 4.38 0.24 -9.59
C CYS A 23 5.26 0.30 -10.85
N GLU A 24 4.84 -0.40 -11.90
CA GLU A 24 5.44 -0.28 -13.23
C GLU A 24 5.19 1.13 -13.80
N HIS A 25 3.98 1.66 -13.61
CA HIS A 25 3.62 3.00 -14.02
C HIS A 25 2.83 3.74 -12.94
N SER A 26 3.27 4.96 -12.63
CA SER A 26 2.50 5.96 -11.89
C SER A 26 2.17 7.11 -12.84
N ILE A 27 0.90 7.26 -13.18
CA ILE A 27 0.43 8.21 -14.19
C ILE A 27 -0.44 9.26 -13.51
N GLN A 28 0.09 10.48 -13.44
CA GLN A 28 -0.63 11.64 -12.93
C GLN A 28 -1.64 12.12 -13.98
N ILE A 29 -2.94 12.01 -13.69
CA ILE A 29 -4.04 12.54 -14.49
C ILE A 29 -4.53 13.83 -13.83
N ALA A 30 -4.25 14.98 -14.46
CA ALA A 30 -4.47 16.28 -13.84
C ALA A 30 -3.80 16.39 -12.44
N GLN A 31 -4.12 17.43 -11.68
CA GLN A 31 -3.40 17.74 -10.44
C GLN A 31 -3.69 16.77 -9.27
N HIS A 32 -4.89 16.19 -9.23
CA HIS A 32 -5.39 15.47 -8.04
C HIS A 32 -5.77 14.01 -8.29
N THR A 33 -5.64 13.50 -9.53
CA THR A 33 -5.92 12.10 -9.84
C THR A 33 -4.64 11.38 -10.24
N ILE A 34 -4.38 10.20 -9.67
CA ILE A 34 -3.20 9.39 -9.98
C ILE A 34 -3.67 7.97 -10.30
N CYS A 35 -3.12 7.38 -11.35
CA CYS A 35 -3.28 5.95 -11.65
C CYS A 35 -2.01 5.22 -11.26
N TYR A 36 -2.14 4.14 -10.51
CA TYR A 36 -1.06 3.22 -10.18
C TYR A 36 -1.31 1.89 -10.88
N LEU A 37 -0.34 1.46 -11.68
CA LEU A 37 -0.42 0.26 -12.48
C LEU A 37 0.76 -0.65 -12.14
N THR A 38 0.44 -1.87 -11.72
CA THR A 38 1.41 -2.94 -11.50
C THR A 38 1.31 -3.98 -12.61
N PRO A 39 2.35 -4.76 -12.90
CA PRO A 39 2.25 -5.87 -13.85
C PRO A 39 1.25 -6.95 -13.39
N LEU A 40 1.02 -7.09 -12.07
CA LEU A 40 -0.04 -7.93 -11.51
C LEU A 40 -1.42 -7.55 -12.05
N ASN A 41 -2.19 -8.53 -12.54
CA ASN A 41 -3.57 -8.31 -12.98
C ASN A 41 -4.57 -8.48 -11.82
N SER A 42 -4.40 -7.68 -10.76
CA SER A 42 -5.29 -7.67 -9.60
C SER A 42 -5.79 -6.25 -9.31
N PRO A 43 -7.09 -6.06 -9.04
CA PRO A 43 -7.63 -4.76 -8.64
C PRO A 43 -7.02 -4.19 -7.37
N ALA A 44 -6.44 -5.03 -6.50
CA ALA A 44 -5.81 -4.57 -5.25
C ALA A 44 -4.51 -3.79 -5.50
N PHE A 45 -3.85 -4.04 -6.63
CA PHE A 45 -2.56 -3.44 -6.99
C PHE A 45 -2.65 -2.47 -8.18
N ASN A 46 -3.79 -2.43 -8.85
CA ASN A 46 -4.09 -1.48 -9.91
C ASN A 46 -5.22 -0.57 -9.44
N PHE A 47 -4.98 0.72 -9.29
CA PHE A 47 -6.04 1.60 -8.81
C PHE A 47 -5.92 3.04 -9.28
N ILE A 48 -7.08 3.69 -9.30
CA ILE A 48 -7.24 5.13 -9.45
C ILE A 48 -7.31 5.71 -8.05
N TYR A 49 -6.39 6.61 -7.72
CA TYR A 49 -6.42 7.37 -6.48
C TYR A 49 -6.92 8.78 -6.77
N LEU A 50 -8.13 9.09 -6.27
CA LEU A 50 -8.64 10.45 -6.25
C LEU A 50 -8.14 11.14 -4.98
N GLN A 51 -7.64 12.36 -5.11
CA GLN A 51 -7.34 13.25 -3.99
C GLN A 51 -8.45 14.30 -3.90
N PRO A 52 -8.60 15.00 -2.75
CA PRO A 52 -9.48 16.16 -2.67
C PRO A 52 -9.25 17.10 -3.85
N ASP A 53 -10.34 17.65 -4.37
CA ASP A 53 -10.37 18.50 -5.57
C ASP A 53 -10.16 17.76 -6.92
N SER A 54 -10.11 16.42 -6.93
CA SER A 54 -10.25 15.64 -8.17
C SER A 54 -11.57 15.95 -8.88
N THR A 55 -11.52 16.03 -10.20
CA THR A 55 -12.71 16.29 -11.03
C THR A 55 -13.28 14.99 -11.59
N SER A 56 -14.60 14.97 -11.84
CA SER A 56 -15.26 13.88 -12.58
C SER A 56 -14.60 13.66 -13.95
N HIS A 57 -14.20 14.74 -14.65
CA HIS A 57 -13.46 14.60 -15.91
C HIS A 57 -12.13 13.84 -15.77
N ALA A 58 -11.34 14.14 -14.72
CA ALA A 58 -10.09 13.45 -14.45
C ALA A 58 -10.33 11.98 -14.05
N PHE A 59 -11.38 11.71 -13.26
CA PHE A 59 -11.80 10.34 -12.97
C PHE A 59 -12.17 9.56 -14.25
N MET A 60 -12.97 10.15 -15.14
CA MET A 60 -13.34 9.52 -16.42
C MET A 60 -12.12 9.23 -17.31
N GLN A 61 -11.15 10.14 -17.36
CA GLN A 61 -9.89 9.90 -18.07
C GLN A 61 -9.10 8.73 -17.47
N ALA A 62 -8.99 8.68 -16.14
CA ALA A 62 -8.33 7.60 -15.42
C ALA A 62 -9.03 6.25 -15.63
N HIS A 63 -10.36 6.20 -15.58
CA HIS A 63 -11.14 5.00 -15.87
C HIS A 63 -10.88 4.49 -17.31
N ASN A 64 -10.96 5.38 -18.30
CA ASN A 64 -10.74 5.04 -19.70
C ASN A 64 -9.32 4.52 -19.96
N LEU A 65 -8.31 5.02 -19.22
CA LEU A 65 -6.95 4.49 -19.27
C LEU A 65 -6.93 3.00 -18.92
N PHE A 66 -7.50 2.61 -17.77
CA PHE A 66 -7.53 1.20 -17.36
C PHE A 66 -8.35 0.32 -18.29
N VAL A 67 -9.50 0.80 -18.78
CA VAL A 67 -10.32 0.10 -19.79
C VAL A 67 -9.51 -0.15 -21.06
N SER A 68 -8.80 0.86 -21.56
CA SER A 68 -7.97 0.73 -22.78
C SER A 68 -6.83 -0.28 -22.62
N GLN A 69 -6.28 -0.37 -21.41
CA GLN A 69 -5.23 -1.34 -21.07
C GLN A 69 -5.76 -2.72 -20.70
N LYS A 70 -7.09 -2.91 -20.64
CA LYS A 70 -7.75 -4.15 -20.22
C LYS A 70 -7.28 -4.63 -18.83
N LYS A 71 -7.01 -3.69 -17.91
CA LYS A 71 -6.62 -4.00 -16.53
C LYS A 71 -7.80 -3.80 -15.57
N ASN A 72 -8.07 -4.82 -14.76
CA ASN A 72 -8.99 -4.69 -13.66
C ASN A 72 -8.38 -3.76 -12.60
N HIS A 73 -9.20 -2.91 -11.97
CA HIS A 73 -8.69 -1.88 -11.08
C HIS A 73 -9.72 -1.48 -10.01
N THR A 74 -9.21 -0.90 -8.93
CA THR A 74 -10.00 -0.30 -7.86
C THR A 74 -10.06 1.22 -8.00
N LEU A 75 -11.12 1.83 -7.50
CA LEU A 75 -11.24 3.28 -7.36
C LEU A 75 -11.19 3.63 -5.88
N VAL A 76 -10.17 4.39 -5.48
CA VAL A 76 -9.97 4.87 -4.11
C VAL A 76 -10.41 6.33 -4.05
N ILE A 77 -11.39 6.61 -3.19
CA ILE A 77 -12.09 7.90 -3.12
C ILE A 77 -12.02 8.41 -1.67
N PRO A 78 -11.63 9.67 -1.44
CA PRO A 78 -11.80 10.32 -0.14
C PRO A 78 -13.28 10.37 0.24
N GLU A 79 -13.62 10.10 1.49
CA GLU A 79 -15.01 10.00 1.94
C GLU A 79 -15.81 11.29 1.64
N GLU A 80 -15.17 12.46 1.80
CA GLU A 80 -15.74 13.77 1.51
C GLU A 80 -16.10 13.98 0.03
N MET A 81 -15.46 13.24 -0.88
CA MET A 81 -15.71 13.30 -2.31
C MET A 81 -16.77 12.31 -2.77
N LEU A 82 -17.12 11.30 -1.95
CA LEU A 82 -17.95 10.18 -2.37
C LEU A 82 -19.27 10.63 -2.98
N GLN A 83 -19.95 11.60 -2.38
CA GLN A 83 -21.24 12.10 -2.89
C GLN A 83 -21.13 12.75 -4.28
N GLN A 84 -19.96 13.27 -4.65
CA GLN A 84 -19.75 13.93 -5.94
C GLN A 84 -19.53 12.93 -7.08
N VAL A 85 -19.01 11.74 -6.77
CA VAL A 85 -18.57 10.76 -7.78
C VAL A 85 -19.36 9.44 -7.75
N VAL A 86 -20.14 9.16 -6.70
CA VAL A 86 -20.80 7.86 -6.50
C VAL A 86 -21.72 7.48 -7.66
N THR A 87 -22.56 8.39 -8.14
CA THR A 87 -23.50 8.11 -9.25
C THR A 87 -22.76 7.78 -10.54
N GLU A 88 -21.67 8.49 -10.83
CA GLU A 88 -20.84 8.23 -12.00
C GLU A 88 -20.11 6.89 -11.87
N ALA A 89 -19.50 6.61 -10.71
CA ALA A 89 -18.83 5.34 -10.44
C ALA A 89 -19.79 4.13 -10.54
N GLU A 90 -20.98 4.21 -9.96
CA GLU A 90 -21.99 3.16 -10.08
C GLU A 90 -22.42 2.93 -11.54
N SER A 91 -22.54 4.00 -12.34
CA SER A 91 -22.87 3.90 -13.77
C SER A 91 -21.78 3.19 -14.60
N LEU A 92 -20.53 3.23 -14.14
CA LEU A 92 -19.38 2.53 -14.73
C LEU A 92 -19.19 1.12 -14.16
N GLY A 93 -20.08 0.67 -13.27
CA GLY A 93 -20.06 -0.67 -12.69
C GLY A 93 -19.17 -0.86 -11.47
N TYR A 94 -18.61 0.22 -10.89
CA TYR A 94 -17.95 0.11 -9.60
C TYR A 94 -18.95 -0.29 -8.52
N LYS A 95 -18.48 -1.12 -7.57
CA LYS A 95 -19.23 -1.50 -6.38
C LYS A 95 -18.46 -1.07 -5.16
N ARG A 96 -19.20 -0.72 -4.10
CA ARG A 96 -18.58 -0.51 -2.79
C ARG A 96 -17.93 -1.81 -2.34
N ASP A 97 -16.68 -1.70 -1.92
CA ASP A 97 -15.87 -2.82 -1.43
C ASP A 97 -15.60 -2.62 0.06
N SER A 98 -14.72 -1.67 0.39
CA SER A 98 -14.22 -1.46 1.75
C SER A 98 -14.03 0.02 2.07
N VAL A 99 -13.84 0.33 3.36
CA VAL A 99 -13.44 1.65 3.87
C VAL A 99 -12.18 1.46 4.68
N THR A 100 -11.14 2.24 4.36
CA THR A 100 -9.89 2.28 5.13
C THR A 100 -9.72 3.64 5.79
N THR A 101 -8.93 3.69 6.86
CA THR A 101 -8.63 4.93 7.59
C THR A 101 -7.12 5.08 7.71
N ALA A 102 -6.59 6.20 7.21
CA ALA A 102 -5.20 6.55 7.45
C ALA A 102 -5.00 6.83 8.95
N MET A 103 -4.21 6.00 9.61
CA MET A 103 -3.82 6.18 11.00
C MET A 103 -2.49 6.91 11.09
N ALA A 104 -2.36 7.83 12.04
CA ALA A 104 -1.14 8.58 12.27
C ALA A 104 -0.77 8.54 13.75
N LEU A 105 0.52 8.36 14.03
CA LEU A 105 1.08 8.39 15.37
C LEU A 105 2.30 9.31 15.42
N THR A 106 2.53 9.91 16.58
CA THR A 106 3.74 10.70 16.85
C THR A 106 4.69 9.89 17.73
N LEU A 107 5.96 9.81 17.35
CA LEU A 107 6.97 9.05 18.10
C LEU A 107 7.19 9.57 19.53
N VAL A 108 7.03 10.88 19.76
CA VAL A 108 7.16 11.52 21.09
C VAL A 108 6.19 10.95 22.13
N LYS A 109 5.11 10.29 21.69
CA LYS A 109 4.06 9.74 22.57
C LYS A 109 4.12 8.22 22.71
N GLN A 110 5.14 7.55 22.17
CA GLN A 110 5.25 6.10 22.23
C GLN A 110 5.98 5.68 23.50
N ASN A 111 5.45 4.65 24.16
CA ASN A 111 6.13 4.02 25.29
C ASN A 111 7.17 3.05 24.76
N GLU A 112 8.28 2.92 25.48
CA GLU A 112 9.19 1.80 25.27
C GLU A 112 8.45 0.49 25.55
N VAL A 113 8.68 -0.51 24.69
CA VAL A 113 8.17 -1.86 24.86
C VAL A 113 9.37 -2.74 25.19
N GLU A 114 9.28 -3.44 26.33
CA GLU A 114 10.26 -4.48 26.65
C GLU A 114 9.97 -5.70 25.77
N LEU A 115 10.97 -6.12 25.00
CA LEU A 115 10.90 -7.35 24.23
C LEU A 115 11.21 -8.55 25.13
N PRO A 116 10.56 -9.70 24.93
CA PRO A 116 10.89 -10.91 25.68
C PRO A 116 12.34 -11.35 25.43
N ASP A 117 13.14 -11.46 26.49
CA ASP A 117 14.57 -11.81 26.42
C ASP A 117 14.80 -13.11 25.64
N ASN A 118 15.68 -13.06 24.63
CA ASN A 118 16.16 -14.21 23.84
C ASN A 118 15.05 -15.04 23.17
N GLN A 119 13.85 -14.49 22.97
CA GLN A 119 12.75 -15.18 22.28
C GLN A 119 12.42 -14.54 20.93
N VAL A 120 12.73 -13.25 20.77
CA VAL A 120 12.41 -12.49 19.57
C VAL A 120 13.61 -11.70 19.07
N ASP A 121 13.73 -11.64 17.74
CA ASP A 121 14.70 -10.79 17.04
C ASP A 121 13.95 -9.93 16.01
N ILE A 122 14.40 -8.69 15.79
CA ILE A 122 13.92 -7.85 14.69
C ILE A 122 15.06 -7.66 13.71
N VAL A 123 14.87 -8.12 12.48
CA VAL A 123 15.90 -8.08 11.43
C VAL A 123 15.48 -7.21 10.25
N LEU A 124 16.45 -6.56 9.61
CA LEU A 124 16.27 -5.87 8.33
C LEU A 124 16.45 -6.88 7.19
N ALA A 125 15.37 -7.19 6.50
CA ALA A 125 15.27 -8.22 5.46
C ALA A 125 15.53 -7.71 4.04
N ASN A 126 15.96 -6.46 3.83
CA ASN A 126 16.19 -5.89 2.48
C ASN A 126 17.15 -6.71 1.57
N HIS A 127 17.93 -7.64 2.13
CA HIS A 127 18.84 -8.51 1.38
C HIS A 127 18.26 -9.89 1.06
N ASP A 128 17.12 -10.24 1.67
CA ASP A 128 16.39 -11.49 1.48
C ASP A 128 14.91 -11.27 1.82
N LEU A 129 14.12 -10.84 0.83
CA LEU A 129 12.70 -10.57 1.01
C LEU A 129 11.86 -11.85 1.18
N SER A 130 12.43 -13.04 1.04
CA SER A 130 11.71 -14.29 1.31
C SER A 130 11.32 -14.40 2.80
N LEU A 131 12.13 -13.84 3.69
CA LEU A 131 11.82 -13.75 5.13
C LEU A 131 10.63 -12.83 5.39
N TRP A 132 10.56 -11.70 4.68
CA TRP A 132 9.48 -10.72 4.79
C TRP A 132 8.18 -11.23 4.17
N ALA A 133 8.26 -11.99 3.09
CA ALA A 133 7.10 -12.50 2.37
C ALA A 133 6.28 -13.53 3.16
N LYS A 134 6.95 -14.37 3.97
CA LYS A 134 6.31 -15.51 4.65
C LYS A 134 5.08 -15.09 5.49
N PRO A 135 5.19 -14.14 6.45
CA PRO A 135 4.02 -13.72 7.24
C PRO A 135 2.92 -13.02 6.43
N LEU A 136 3.23 -12.48 5.24
CA LEU A 136 2.24 -11.82 4.38
C LEU A 136 1.30 -12.83 3.72
N VAL A 137 1.81 -13.99 3.32
CA VAL A 137 1.01 -15.06 2.69
C VAL A 137 -0.18 -15.40 3.59
N SER A 138 0.09 -15.60 4.88
CA SER A 138 -0.91 -15.92 5.88
C SER A 138 -1.82 -14.74 6.21
N ALA A 139 -1.27 -13.53 6.36
CA ALA A 139 -2.05 -12.34 6.73
C ALA A 139 -3.03 -11.89 5.63
N PHE A 140 -2.68 -12.08 4.36
CA PHE A 140 -3.50 -11.69 3.21
C PHE A 140 -4.32 -12.86 2.63
N TYR A 141 -4.39 -14.00 3.32
CA TYR A 141 -5.19 -15.19 2.97
C TYR A 141 -5.01 -15.64 1.52
N LEU A 142 -3.78 -15.70 1.05
CA LEU A 142 -3.44 -16.07 -0.31
C LEU A 142 -3.46 -17.60 -0.43
N SER A 143 -4.33 -18.17 -1.27
CA SER A 143 -4.39 -19.62 -1.51
C SER A 143 -3.25 -20.09 -2.44
N GLU A 144 -3.07 -21.39 -2.68
CA GLU A 144 -1.99 -21.92 -3.54
C GLU A 144 -2.00 -21.36 -4.99
N GLU A 145 -3.13 -20.83 -5.49
CA GLU A 145 -3.19 -20.11 -6.78
C GLU A 145 -2.57 -18.68 -6.72
N HIS A 146 -2.21 -18.20 -5.54
CA HIS A 146 -1.72 -16.85 -5.26
C HIS A 146 -0.21 -16.78 -4.95
N ASP A 147 0.53 -17.89 -5.05
CA ASP A 147 2.00 -17.88 -4.96
C ASP A 147 2.62 -16.89 -5.96
N GLN A 148 2.03 -16.80 -7.17
CA GLN A 148 2.45 -15.83 -8.18
C GLN A 148 2.24 -14.38 -7.74
N VAL A 149 1.20 -14.10 -6.95
CA VAL A 149 0.93 -12.74 -6.46
C VAL A 149 2.00 -12.31 -5.47
N ILE A 150 2.36 -13.17 -4.51
CA ILE A 150 3.44 -12.87 -3.56
C ILE A 150 4.79 -12.81 -4.25
N GLN A 151 5.09 -13.73 -5.18
CA GLN A 151 6.35 -13.71 -5.91
C GLN A 151 6.53 -12.41 -6.70
N GLU A 152 5.50 -11.97 -7.41
CA GLU A 152 5.54 -10.69 -8.12
C GLU A 152 5.60 -9.50 -7.17
N TYR A 153 4.87 -9.54 -6.05
CA TYR A 153 4.92 -8.47 -5.06
C TYR A 153 6.32 -8.33 -4.44
N VAL A 154 6.94 -9.45 -4.05
CA VAL A 154 8.33 -9.51 -3.61
C VAL A 154 9.26 -8.95 -4.68
N ARG A 155 9.11 -9.38 -5.93
CA ARG A 155 9.93 -8.91 -7.05
C ARG A 155 9.86 -7.39 -7.22
N TYR A 156 8.69 -6.77 -7.08
CA TYR A 156 8.56 -5.31 -7.19
C TYR A 156 9.29 -4.57 -6.08
N HIS A 157 9.25 -5.11 -4.86
CA HIS A 157 10.00 -4.55 -3.74
C HIS A 157 11.52 -4.76 -3.92
N GLU A 158 11.96 -5.90 -4.46
CA GLU A 158 13.37 -6.10 -4.82
C GLU A 158 13.83 -5.11 -5.89
N ASP A 159 13.05 -4.93 -6.96
CA ASP A 159 13.33 -3.98 -8.05
C ASP A 159 13.37 -2.54 -7.51
N ALA A 160 12.48 -2.18 -6.57
CA ALA A 160 12.45 -0.88 -5.93
C ALA A 160 13.70 -0.64 -5.07
N LEU A 161 14.12 -1.64 -4.27
CA LEU A 161 15.35 -1.58 -3.47
C LEU A 161 16.59 -1.38 -4.36
N GLN A 162 16.67 -2.08 -5.49
CA GLN A 162 17.77 -1.92 -6.45
C GLN A 162 17.82 -0.51 -7.05
N GLN A 163 16.66 0.15 -7.19
CA GLN A 163 16.53 1.53 -7.67
C GLN A 163 16.76 2.58 -6.56
N GLY A 164 17.06 2.15 -5.33
CA GLY A 164 17.29 3.03 -4.19
C GLY A 164 16.01 3.60 -3.59
N ALA A 165 14.88 2.90 -3.73
CA ALA A 165 13.64 3.28 -3.06
C ALA A 165 13.84 3.35 -1.53
N PRO A 166 13.19 4.30 -0.84
CA PRO A 166 13.39 4.51 0.58
C PRO A 166 12.54 3.55 1.43
N GLN A 167 12.53 2.26 1.07
CA GLN A 167 11.75 1.20 1.67
C GLN A 167 12.64 0.26 2.49
N PHE A 168 12.13 -0.16 3.64
CA PHE A 168 12.82 -1.03 4.59
C PHE A 168 11.86 -2.14 5.01
N HIS A 169 12.29 -3.38 4.86
CA HIS A 169 11.52 -4.57 5.17
C HIS A 169 12.02 -5.11 6.50
N LEU A 170 11.19 -5.04 7.52
CA LEU A 170 11.50 -5.53 8.86
C LEU A 170 10.74 -6.83 9.10
N VAL A 171 11.40 -7.76 9.78
CA VAL A 171 10.82 -9.04 10.16
C VAL A 171 11.08 -9.30 11.63
N LEU A 172 10.02 -9.59 12.37
CA LEU A 172 10.10 -10.17 13.70
C LEU A 172 10.27 -11.68 13.56
N LEU A 173 11.37 -12.19 14.10
CA LEU A 173 11.63 -13.62 14.21
C LEU A 173 11.24 -14.09 15.62
N VAL A 174 10.57 -15.24 15.72
CA VAL A 174 10.33 -15.94 16.98
C VAL A 174 11.07 -17.26 16.92
N ASN A 175 12.04 -17.46 17.81
CA ASN A 175 12.96 -18.62 17.78
C ASN A 175 13.66 -18.82 16.41
N GLY A 176 13.99 -17.73 15.72
CA GLY A 176 14.65 -17.75 14.41
C GLY A 176 13.72 -17.91 13.20
N GLU A 177 12.42 -18.11 13.39
CA GLU A 177 11.43 -18.23 12.31
C GLU A 177 10.67 -16.91 12.07
N PRO A 178 10.42 -16.49 10.82
CA PRO A 178 9.59 -15.31 10.53
C PRO A 178 8.18 -15.45 11.09
N ALA A 179 7.81 -14.53 11.98
CA ALA A 179 6.51 -14.50 12.63
C ALA A 179 5.69 -13.26 12.23
N THR A 180 6.34 -12.09 12.10
CA THR A 180 5.69 -10.85 11.68
C THR A 180 6.54 -10.13 10.65
N SER A 181 5.91 -9.57 9.62
CA SER A 181 6.53 -8.70 8.62
C SER A 181 6.00 -7.27 8.75
N MET A 182 6.80 -6.31 8.29
CA MET A 182 6.40 -4.91 8.12
C MET A 182 7.26 -4.25 7.06
N THR A 183 6.64 -3.47 6.19
CA THR A 183 7.32 -2.52 5.30
C THR A 183 7.28 -1.13 5.92
N VAL A 184 8.43 -0.46 5.94
CA VAL A 184 8.57 0.94 6.35
C VAL A 184 9.06 1.75 5.16
N THR A 185 8.28 2.75 4.75
CA THR A 185 8.74 3.76 3.77
C THR A 185 9.08 5.03 4.52
N ILE A 186 10.22 5.65 4.20
CA ILE A 186 10.68 6.89 4.83
C ILE A 186 10.73 8.03 3.80
N GLU A 187 10.06 9.14 4.10
CA GLU A 187 10.11 10.37 3.28
C GLU A 187 10.39 11.57 4.18
N GLY A 188 11.63 12.06 4.17
CA GLY A 188 12.04 13.17 5.02
C GLY A 188 11.86 12.84 6.50
N THR A 189 10.90 13.49 7.17
CA THR A 189 10.56 13.25 8.59
C THR A 189 9.34 12.35 8.79
N LEU A 190 8.81 11.76 7.72
CA LEU A 190 7.66 10.88 7.76
C LEU A 190 8.09 9.43 7.62
N ALA A 191 7.38 8.55 8.32
CA ALA A 191 7.46 7.12 8.12
C ALA A 191 6.04 6.59 7.88
N ARG A 192 5.88 5.72 6.88
CA ARG A 192 4.66 4.97 6.59
C ARG A 192 4.94 3.52 6.93
N PHE A 193 4.04 2.90 7.70
CA PHE A 193 4.05 1.48 7.97
C PHE A 193 2.98 0.82 7.11
N ASP A 194 3.36 -0.25 6.42
CA ASP A 194 2.49 -1.04 5.56
C ASP A 194 2.92 -2.51 5.59
N ASP A 195 2.18 -3.38 4.91
CA ASP A 195 2.46 -4.81 4.81
C ASP A 195 2.70 -5.45 6.19
N ILE A 196 1.91 -5.04 7.18
CA ILE A 196 1.99 -5.61 8.53
C ILE A 196 1.23 -6.94 8.52
N GLY A 197 1.96 -8.04 8.55
CA GLY A 197 1.40 -9.39 8.57
C GLY A 197 1.96 -10.21 9.72
N THR A 198 1.11 -10.95 10.43
CA THR A 198 1.54 -11.90 11.48
C THR A 198 1.01 -13.29 11.15
N GLU A 199 1.87 -14.29 11.26
CA GLU A 199 1.50 -15.69 11.15
C GLU A 199 0.49 -16.09 12.24
N PRO A 200 -0.64 -16.73 11.92
CA PRO A 200 -1.69 -17.09 12.89
C PRO A 200 -1.24 -17.95 14.07
N SER A 201 -0.08 -18.61 13.97
CA SER A 201 0.50 -19.41 15.05
C SER A 201 1.16 -18.59 16.16
N HIS A 202 1.22 -17.27 16.02
CA HIS A 202 1.83 -16.30 16.94
C HIS A 202 0.84 -15.23 17.38
#